data_AF-A0A4Y2Q881-F1
#
_entry.id   AF-A0A4Y2Q881-F1
#
_cell.length_a   1.000
_cell.length_b   1.000
_cell.length_c   1.000
_cell.angle_alpha   90.00
_cell.angle_beta   90.00
_cell.angle_gamma   90.00
#
_symmetry.space_group_name_H-M   'P 1'
#
loop_
_entity.id
_entity.type
_entity.pdbx_description
1 polymer ?
#
loop_
_entity_poly.entity_id
_entity_poly.type
_entity_poly.pdbx_seq_one_letter_code
_entity_poly.pdbx_strand_id
1 'polypeptide(L)'
;MCFQWPQNTTPESLYAFAKFGNKLDRYRAALLDLFSTTARTRANLFVKKVEDELRERISEADCRQIFEEYCVYKSGFYYLKGTVALES
;
A
#
# COMPACT_ATOMS: atom_id res chain seq x y z
N MET A 1 10.89 -3.42 12.68
CA MET A 1 9.91 -3.07 13.75
C MET A 1 8.54 -3.50 13.23
N CYS A 2 7.89 -4.44 13.90
CA CYS A 2 6.67 -5.10 13.42
C CYS A 2 5.44 -4.26 13.72
N PHE A 3 4.52 -4.19 12.76
CA PHE A 3 3.20 -3.60 12.88
C PHE A 3 2.46 -4.18 14.10
N GLN A 4 2.22 -3.37 15.13
CA GLN A 4 1.41 -3.79 16.27
C GLN A 4 -0.06 -3.50 15.98
N TRP A 5 -0.86 -4.56 15.92
CA TRP A 5 -2.32 -4.48 15.87
C TRP A 5 -2.84 -3.73 17.12
N PRO A 6 -3.94 -2.95 17.01
CA PRO A 6 -4.57 -2.32 18.15
C PRO A 6 -4.81 -3.33 19.30
N GLN A 7 -4.66 -2.88 20.54
CA GLN A 7 -4.69 -3.75 21.74
C GLN A 7 -6.00 -4.55 21.93
N ASN A 8 -7.04 -4.25 21.16
CA ASN A 8 -8.35 -4.90 21.22
C ASN A 8 -8.73 -5.65 19.94
N THR A 9 -7.74 -5.99 19.09
CA THR A 9 -7.97 -6.71 17.83
C THR A 9 -7.09 -7.96 17.75
N THR A 10 -7.67 -9.08 17.34
CA THR A 10 -6.92 -10.28 16.96
C THR A 10 -6.06 -9.97 15.74
N PRO A 11 -4.74 -10.20 15.78
CA PRO A 11 -3.87 -10.00 14.62
C PRO A 11 -4.29 -10.97 13.52
N GLU A 12 -4.83 -10.44 12.42
CA GLU A 12 -5.20 -11.23 11.24
C GLU A 12 -4.12 -11.11 10.16
N SER A 13 -3.88 -12.21 9.45
CA SER A 13 -2.94 -12.20 8.32
C SER A 13 -3.61 -11.53 7.12
N LEU A 14 -3.06 -10.39 6.69
CA LEU A 14 -3.49 -9.71 5.48
C LEU A 14 -2.74 -10.28 4.28
N TYR A 15 -3.48 -10.72 3.27
CA TYR A 15 -2.93 -11.22 2.02
C TYR A 15 -3.23 -10.23 0.89
N ALA A 16 -2.23 -9.96 0.06
CA ALA A 16 -2.39 -9.17 -1.14
C ALA A 16 -1.61 -9.81 -2.29
N PHE A 17 -2.19 -9.78 -3.49
CA PHE A 17 -1.52 -10.28 -4.68
C PHE A 17 -0.41 -9.32 -5.10
N ALA A 18 0.82 -9.82 -5.18
CA ALA A 18 1.99 -9.04 -5.58
C ALA A 18 2.49 -9.35 -7.01
N LYS A 19 1.98 -10.43 -7.64
CA LYS A 19 2.46 -10.92 -8.95
C LYS A 19 1.30 -11.22 -9.89
N PHE A 20 1.22 -10.47 -10.98
CA PHE A 20 0.27 -10.61 -12.09
C PHE A 20 0.99 -10.90 -13.43
N GLY A 21 2.32 -10.95 -13.44
CA GLY A 21 3.13 -11.13 -14.64
C GLY A 21 3.30 -9.84 -15.45
N ASN A 22 3.12 -8.67 -14.83
CA ASN A 22 3.21 -7.37 -15.51
C ASN A 22 4.25 -6.44 -14.85
N LYS A 23 4.61 -5.35 -15.53
CA LYS A 23 5.64 -4.41 -15.04
C LYS A 23 5.26 -3.76 -13.70
N LEU A 24 3.97 -3.71 -13.36
CA LEU A 24 3.47 -3.10 -12.12
C LEU A 24 3.72 -3.97 -10.89
N ASP A 25 4.09 -5.25 -11.05
CA ASP A 25 4.35 -6.14 -9.92
C ASP A 25 5.45 -5.64 -8.98
N ARG A 26 6.48 -5.00 -9.54
CA ARG A 26 7.53 -4.38 -8.74
C ARG A 26 6.99 -3.23 -7.89
N TYR A 27 6.12 -2.41 -8.46
CA TYR A 27 5.48 -1.30 -7.75
C TYR A 27 4.47 -1.81 -6.71
N ARG A 28 3.74 -2.90 -6.98
CA ARG A 28 2.86 -3.56 -6.00
C ARG A 28 3.66 -4.09 -4.81
N ALA A 29 4.80 -4.75 -5.08
CA ALA A 29 5.67 -5.24 -4.00
C ALA A 29 6.18 -4.08 -3.12
N ALA A 30 6.63 -2.98 -3.72
CA ALA A 30 7.06 -1.79 -2.98
C ALA A 30 5.90 -1.16 -2.16
N LEU A 31 4.68 -1.15 -2.69
CA LEU A 31 3.50 -0.68 -1.96
C LEU A 31 3.21 -1.57 -0.74
N LEU A 32 3.23 -2.88 -0.90
CA LEU A 32 2.95 -3.81 0.20
C LEU A 32 4.04 -3.75 1.27
N ASP A 33 5.30 -3.59 0.88
CA ASP A 33 6.39 -3.38 1.82
C ASP A 33 6.19 -2.07 2.62
N LEU A 34 5.70 -1.01 1.97
CA LEU A 34 5.37 0.25 2.66
C LEU A 34 4.30 0.03 3.75
N PHE A 35 3.27 -0.75 3.44
CA PHE A 35 2.19 -1.07 4.38
C PHE A 35 2.59 -2.10 5.45
N SER A 36 3.67 -2.86 5.25
CA SER A 36 4.21 -3.74 6.30
C SER A 36 4.74 -2.96 7.52
N THR A 37 5.12 -1.70 7.30
CA THR A 37 5.69 -0.82 8.33
C THR A 37 4.76 0.32 8.74
N THR A 38 3.73 0.62 7.95
CA THR A 38 2.83 1.76 8.19
C THR A 38 1.37 1.42 7.88
N ALA A 39 0.43 1.87 8.72
CA ALA A 39 -1.00 1.57 8.54
C ALA A 39 -1.66 2.39 7.42
N ARG A 40 -1.01 3.48 7.01
CA ARG A 40 -1.50 4.45 6.05
C ARG A 40 -0.35 5.18 5.39
N THR A 41 -0.55 5.61 4.15
CA THR A 41 0.48 6.30 3.36
C THR A 41 -0.08 7.49 2.58
N ARG A 42 0.81 8.25 1.94
CA ARG A 42 0.51 9.32 0.98
C ARG A 42 1.17 8.97 -0.35
N ALA A 43 0.61 9.47 -1.46
CA ALA A 43 1.17 9.22 -2.79
C ALA A 43 2.66 9.58 -2.88
N ASN A 44 3.07 10.73 -2.32
CA ASN A 44 4.47 11.17 -2.33
C ASN A 44 5.42 10.18 -1.61
N LEU A 45 4.96 9.49 -0.56
CA LEU A 45 5.77 8.52 0.16
C LEU A 45 5.96 7.24 -0.66
N PHE A 46 4.91 6.81 -1.36
CA PHE A 46 4.98 5.67 -2.27
C PHE A 46 5.90 5.97 -3.46
N VAL A 47 5.75 7.13 -4.10
CA VAL A 47 6.61 7.56 -5.20
C VAL A 47 8.08 7.61 -4.76
N LYS A 48 8.36 8.17 -3.58
CA LYS A 48 9.72 8.20 -3.03
C LYS A 48 10.28 6.80 -2.75
N LYS A 49 9.46 5.88 -2.23
CA LYS A 49 9.90 4.49 -1.99
C LYS A 49 10.19 3.75 -3.28
N VAL A 50 9.38 3.96 -4.32
CA VAL A 50 9.65 3.40 -5.65
C VAL A 50 10.96 3.95 -6.22
N GLU A 51 11.20 5.26 -6.09
CA GLU A 51 12.45 5.88 -6.55
C GLU A 51 13.68 5.35 -5.78
N ASP A 52 13.56 5.13 -4.47
CA ASP A 52 14.65 4.64 -3.61
C ASP A 52 14.96 3.15 -3.84
N GLU A 53 13.93 2.29 -3.89
CA GLU A 53 14.09 0.83 -3.97
C GLU A 53 14.27 0.33 -5.39
N LEU A 54 13.50 0.86 -6.34
CA LEU A 54 13.51 0.40 -7.72
C LEU A 54 14.43 1.25 -8.59
N ARG A 55 14.87 2.43 -8.12
CA ARG A 55 15.63 3.42 -8.91
C ARG A 55 14.91 3.80 -10.20
N GLU A 56 13.58 3.73 -10.18
CA GLU A 56 12.69 4.02 -11.29
C GLU A 56 11.70 5.10 -10.90
N ARG A 57 11.30 5.92 -11.87
CA ARG A 57 10.24 6.91 -11.67
C ARG A 57 8.91 6.32 -12.12
N ILE A 58 8.00 6.11 -11.18
CA ILE A 58 6.64 5.69 -11.49
C ILE A 58 5.87 6.81 -12.19
N SER A 59 5.08 6.46 -13.21
CA SER A 59 4.19 7.42 -13.87
C SER A 59 2.98 7.71 -12.98
N GLU A 60 2.38 8.90 -13.13
CA GLU A 60 1.17 9.26 -12.38
C GLU A 60 0.01 8.29 -12.69
N ALA A 61 -0.09 7.82 -13.93
CA ALA A 61 -1.10 6.86 -14.36
C ALA A 61 -0.94 5.51 -13.66
N ASP A 62 0.28 4.94 -13.64
CA ASP A 62 0.57 3.66 -12.97
C ASP A 62 0.35 3.78 -11.46
N CYS A 63 0.78 4.91 -10.88
CA CYS A 63 0.59 5.21 -9.46
C CYS A 63 -0.90 5.24 -9.10
N ARG A 64 -1.71 5.96 -9.88
CA ARG A 64 -3.16 6.02 -9.70
C ARG A 64 -3.81 4.65 -9.84
N GLN A 65 -3.42 3.87 -10.85
CA GLN A 65 -3.96 2.52 -11.08
C GLN A 65 -3.70 1.61 -9.87
N ILE A 66 -2.49 1.64 -9.31
CA ILE A 66 -2.13 0.84 -8.13
C ILE A 66 -2.92 1.27 -6.90
N PHE A 67 -3.05 2.58 -6.65
CA PHE A 67 -3.83 3.08 -5.54
C PHE A 67 -5.32 2.73 -5.67
N GLU A 68 -5.87 2.79 -6.89
CA GLU A 68 -7.26 2.40 -7.15
C GLU A 68 -7.49 0.90 -6.96
N GLU A 69 -6.51 0.05 -7.30
CA GLU A 69 -6.59 -1.41 -7.15
C GLU A 69 -6.48 -1.84 -5.67
N TYR A 70 -5.49 -1.33 -4.92
CA TYR A 70 -5.16 -1.81 -3.56
C TYR A 70 -5.64 -0.95 -2.42
N CYS A 71 -5.92 0.34 -2.65
CA CYS A 71 -6.11 1.30 -1.56
C CYS A 71 -7.50 1.95 -1.54
N VAL A 72 -7.83 2.50 -0.38
CA VAL A 72 -8.96 3.39 -0.14
C VAL A 72 -8.40 4.73 0.33
N TYR A 73 -8.86 5.82 -0.27
CA TYR A 73 -8.52 7.17 0.17
C TYR A 73 -9.52 7.64 1.24
N LYS A 74 -9.03 7.89 2.47
CA LYS A 74 -9.83 8.39 3.59
C LYS A 74 -9.05 9.48 4.35
N SER A 75 -9.68 10.61 4.63
CA SER A 75 -9.10 11.68 5.47
C SER A 75 -7.68 12.14 5.07
N GLY A 76 -7.38 12.22 3.77
CA GLY A 76 -6.06 12.67 3.30
C GLY A 76 -4.97 11.60 3.24
N PHE A 77 -5.31 10.33 3.46
CA PHE A 77 -4.37 9.21 3.43
C PHE A 77 -4.92 8.03 2.64
N TYR A 78 -4.02 7.21 2.10
CA TYR A 78 -4.32 5.93 1.48
C TYR A 78 -4.13 4.81 2.49
N TYR A 79 -5.11 3.92 2.57
CA TYR A 79 -5.12 2.72 3.40
C TYR A 79 -5.31 1.51 2.50
N LEU A 80 -4.81 0.33 2.89
CA LEU A 80 -5.13 -0.89 2.15
C LEU A 80 -6.63 -1.21 2.22
N LYS A 81 -7.19 -1.69 1.12
CA LYS A 81 -8.55 -2.21 1.09
C LYS A 81 -8.68 -3.36 2.09
N GLY A 82 -9.79 -3.37 2.82
CA GLY A 82 -10.03 -4.36 3.88
C GLY A 82 -9.43 -4.03 5.24
N THR A 83 -8.56 -3.01 5.36
CA THR A 83 -7.99 -2.60 6.67
C THR A 83 -8.71 -1.41 7.29
N VAL A 84 -9.53 -0.69 6.52
CA VAL A 84 -10.37 0.39 7.05
C VAL A 84 -11.71 -0.22 7.43
N ALA A 85 -12.07 -0.16 8.71
CA ALA A 85 -13.42 -0.45 9.13
C ALA A 85 -14.38 0.47 8.37
N LEU A 86 -15.20 -0.12 7.52
CA LEU A 86 -16.34 0.55 6.92
C LEU A 86 -17.32 0.75 8.08
N GLU A 87 -17.21 1.88 8.77
CA GLU A 87 -18.25 2.31 9.70
C GLU A 87 -19.54 2.41 8.87
N SER A 88 -20.43 1.44 9.07
CA SER A 88 -21.77 1.36 8.47
C SER A 88 -22.75 2.17 9.30
#